data_AF-A0A0L7RGS6-F1
#
_entry.id   AF-A0A0L7RGS6-F1
#
_cell.length_a   1.000
_cell.length_b   1.000
_cell.length_c   1.000
_cell.angle_alpha   90.00
_cell.angle_beta   90.00
_cell.angle_gamma   90.00
#
_symmetry.space_group_name_H-M   'P 1'
#
loop_
_entity.id
_entity.type
_entity.pdbx_description
1 polymer ?
#
loop_
_entity_poly.entity_id
_entity_poly.type
_entity_poly.pdbx_seq_one_letter_code
_entity_poly.pdbx_strand_id
1 'polypeptide(L)'
;MSDSERDKVPKTTEPVDNAWSLEIPSFTPQDNPHRLLKESSFATLFPKYREQYLKEHWPLVTKALNKHAITAELDLIEGSMTVSTTRRTWDPYIIVKARDMIKLMSRSVPFEQAVRVLQDEIGADIIKISSLVRNREKFVKRRQRLIGPKGCTLKSIELLTNCYVLVQGQTVATLGPYKGMQLVRRIVEDTMKNIHPIYNIKALMIKRELAKDPKLKNENWERFLPNFTSKNSKRKQPKKKKEKKPYTPFPPPQQESKLDKMIASGEYFLKEDQKRARKRKQQEERHQEAEKKRQERRAQAFIPAEEKVVKKKEEKSDINLEEFKKKVTKGLKKRSAPP
;
A
#
# COMPACT_ATOMS: atom_id res chain seq x y z
N MET A 1 21.53 14.78 49.62
CA MET A 1 20.69 14.06 50.59
C MET A 1 21.14 12.62 50.62
N SER A 2 21.10 12.04 51.80
CA SER A 2 21.88 10.90 52.33
C SER A 2 21.89 9.62 51.49
N ASP A 3 23.08 9.02 51.39
CA ASP A 3 23.40 7.72 50.77
C ASP A 3 22.78 6.49 51.46
N SER A 4 21.96 6.67 52.49
CA SER A 4 21.46 5.60 53.37
C SER A 4 20.17 4.91 52.90
N GLU A 5 19.63 5.26 51.73
CA GLU A 5 18.39 4.64 51.21
C GLU A 5 18.62 3.61 50.11
N ARG A 6 19.83 3.51 49.54
CA ARG A 6 20.10 2.64 48.37
C ARG A 6 20.32 1.17 48.71
N ASP A 7 20.68 0.84 49.95
CA ASP A 7 20.84 -0.54 50.43
C ASP A 7 19.52 -1.23 50.82
N LYS A 8 18.37 -0.59 50.60
CA LYS A 8 17.04 -1.10 50.99
C LYS A 8 16.21 -1.67 49.84
N VAL A 9 16.77 -1.88 48.65
CA VAL A 9 16.07 -2.67 47.63
C VAL A 9 16.49 -4.13 47.83
N PRO A 10 15.63 -5.01 48.39
CA PRO A 10 15.97 -6.42 48.49
C PRO A 10 16.22 -6.93 47.07
N LYS A 11 17.39 -7.53 46.84
CA LYS A 11 17.67 -8.30 45.62
C LYS A 11 16.75 -9.52 45.66
N THR A 12 15.51 -9.35 45.21
CA THR A 12 14.53 -10.42 45.07
C THR A 12 15.12 -11.46 44.12
N THR A 13 15.58 -12.55 44.70
CA THR A 13 16.08 -13.75 44.00
C THR A 13 14.93 -14.68 43.60
N GLU A 14 13.69 -14.29 43.93
CA GLU A 14 12.47 -14.99 43.58
C GLU A 14 12.05 -14.66 42.14
N PRO A 15 11.45 -15.63 41.40
CA PRO A 15 10.90 -15.37 40.08
C PRO A 15 9.80 -14.30 40.15
N VAL A 16 10.06 -13.13 39.57
CA VAL A 16 9.06 -12.07 39.47
C VAL A 16 8.11 -12.37 38.31
N ASP A 17 6.80 -12.43 38.58
CA ASP A 17 5.76 -12.73 37.58
C ASP A 17 5.81 -11.79 36.36
N ASN A 18 6.27 -10.54 36.55
CA ASN A 18 6.52 -9.59 35.47
C ASN A 18 7.99 -9.15 35.48
N ALA A 19 8.81 -9.75 34.61
CA ALA A 19 10.21 -9.36 34.40
C ALA A 19 10.41 -7.86 34.06
N TRP A 20 9.36 -7.18 33.58
CA TRP A 20 9.37 -5.75 33.23
C TRP A 20 9.02 -4.80 34.38
N SER A 21 8.70 -5.33 35.55
CA SER A 21 8.42 -4.55 36.77
C SER A 21 9.65 -4.43 37.68
N LEU A 22 10.76 -5.06 37.31
CA LEU A 22 12.02 -4.93 38.02
C LEU A 22 12.63 -3.55 37.76
N GLU A 23 12.79 -2.76 38.81
CA GLU A 23 13.51 -1.50 38.76
C GLU A 23 15.01 -1.80 38.65
N ILE A 24 15.58 -1.50 37.48
CA ILE A 24 17.01 -1.65 37.26
C ILE A 24 17.69 -0.45 37.93
N PRO A 25 18.68 -0.65 38.83
CA PRO A 25 19.36 0.45 39.48
C PRO A 25 20.09 1.31 38.43
N SER A 26 20.07 2.63 38.63
CA SER A 26 20.76 3.55 37.75
C SER A 26 22.27 3.33 37.85
N PHE A 27 22.93 3.29 36.68
CA PHE A 27 24.37 3.21 36.64
C PHE A 27 24.95 4.51 37.22
N THR A 28 25.98 4.41 38.05
CA THR A 28 26.63 5.56 38.69
C THR A 28 28.11 5.63 38.34
N PRO A 29 28.77 6.80 38.54
CA PRO A 29 30.21 6.91 38.33
C PRO A 29 31.05 5.94 39.19
N GLN A 30 30.52 5.47 40.32
CA GLN A 30 31.20 4.53 41.22
C GLN A 30 31.26 3.12 40.64
N ASP A 31 30.30 2.76 39.77
CA ASP A 31 30.21 1.43 39.15
C ASP A 31 31.25 1.19 38.05
N ASN A 32 31.84 2.28 37.50
CA ASN A 32 32.92 2.20 36.53
C ASN A 32 34.19 2.96 37.00
N PRO A 33 34.96 2.38 37.94
CA PRO A 33 36.18 3.01 38.44
C PRO A 33 37.31 3.05 37.38
N HIS A 34 37.31 2.12 36.44
CA HIS A 34 38.41 1.94 35.48
C HIS A 34 38.30 2.75 34.18
N ARG A 35 37.23 3.56 34.01
CA ARG A 35 36.98 4.43 32.85
C ARG A 35 36.88 3.65 31.52
N LEU A 36 36.44 4.34 30.46
CA LEU A 36 36.44 3.79 29.11
C LEU A 36 37.85 3.84 28.50
N LEU A 37 38.28 2.73 27.87
CA LEU A 37 39.61 2.59 27.27
C LEU A 37 39.72 3.28 25.91
N LYS A 38 38.64 3.27 25.12
CA LYS A 38 38.60 3.80 23.75
C LYS A 38 37.56 4.90 23.63
N GLU A 39 37.85 5.82 22.72
CA GLU A 39 36.91 6.86 22.32
C GLU A 39 35.91 6.31 21.30
N SER A 40 34.63 6.62 21.53
CA SER A 40 33.54 6.43 20.57
C SER A 40 33.04 7.79 20.12
N SER A 41 32.90 7.98 18.82
CA SER A 41 32.38 9.22 18.22
C SER A 41 31.26 8.92 17.24
N PHE A 42 30.20 9.72 17.28
CA PHE A 42 29.09 9.66 16.34
C PHE A 42 28.81 11.03 15.74
N ALA A 43 28.62 11.08 14.43
CA ALA A 43 28.25 12.28 13.70
C ALA A 43 26.88 12.13 13.05
N THR A 44 26.12 13.22 12.99
CA THR A 44 24.86 13.30 12.24
C THR A 44 24.77 14.61 11.48
N LEU A 45 24.43 14.52 10.19
CA LEU A 45 24.16 15.68 9.35
C LEU A 45 22.78 16.25 9.64
N PHE A 46 22.65 17.58 9.59
CA PHE A 46 21.36 18.25 9.72
C PHE A 46 21.06 19.15 8.50
N PRO A 47 19.77 19.39 8.19
CA PRO A 47 19.40 20.28 7.09
C PRO A 47 19.71 21.75 7.40
N LYS A 48 20.11 22.53 6.39
CA LYS A 48 20.46 23.95 6.52
C LYS A 48 19.42 24.81 7.25
N TYR A 49 18.12 24.57 7.04
CA TYR A 49 17.06 25.33 7.72
C TYR A 49 17.03 25.13 9.26
N ARG A 50 17.72 24.11 9.77
CA ARG A 50 17.77 23.78 11.21
C ARG A 50 18.90 24.50 11.94
N GLU A 51 19.85 25.05 11.20
CA GLU A 51 21.09 25.65 11.69
C GLU A 51 20.86 26.73 12.76
N GLN A 52 19.97 27.69 12.48
CA GLN A 52 19.71 28.82 13.38
C GLN A 52 19.27 28.35 14.77
N TYR A 53 18.33 27.42 14.85
CA TYR A 53 17.89 26.87 16.12
C TYR A 53 18.98 26.08 16.83
N LEU A 54 19.75 25.28 16.08
CA LEU A 54 20.83 24.48 16.69
C LEU A 54 21.86 25.41 17.31
N LYS A 55 22.24 26.49 16.63
CA LYS A 55 23.14 27.52 17.14
C LYS A 55 22.61 28.17 18.43
N GLU A 56 21.34 28.55 18.46
CA GLU A 56 20.70 29.18 19.62
C GLU A 56 20.63 28.25 20.84
N HIS A 57 20.31 26.96 20.64
CA HIS A 57 20.12 26.00 21.73
C HIS A 57 21.34 25.12 22.02
N TRP A 58 22.43 25.23 21.25
CA TRP A 58 23.65 24.41 21.44
C TRP A 58 24.26 24.50 22.85
N PRO A 59 24.31 25.68 23.51
CA PRO A 59 24.82 25.77 24.88
C PRO A 59 24.05 24.91 25.88
N LEU A 60 22.75 24.69 25.63
CA LEU A 60 21.93 23.82 26.48
C LEU A 60 22.24 22.34 26.22
N VAL A 61 22.52 21.98 24.96
CA VAL A 61 22.95 20.62 24.55
C VAL A 61 24.27 20.26 25.20
N THR A 62 25.27 21.14 25.11
CA THR A 62 26.58 20.91 25.74
C THR A 62 26.43 20.80 27.26
N LYS A 63 25.64 21.66 27.90
CA LYS A 63 25.35 21.58 29.34
C LYS A 63 24.68 20.26 29.74
N ALA A 64 23.76 19.73 28.94
CA ALA A 64 23.09 18.47 29.21
C ALA A 64 24.05 17.26 29.07
N LEU A 65 24.85 17.23 28.00
CA LEU A 65 25.80 16.13 27.73
C LEU A 65 27.03 16.16 28.64
N ASN A 66 27.48 17.35 29.06
CA ASN A 66 28.58 17.50 30.01
C ASN A 66 28.29 16.85 31.38
N LYS A 67 27.01 16.77 31.80
CA LYS A 67 26.63 16.04 33.03
C LYS A 67 27.00 14.56 32.98
N HIS A 68 27.04 13.99 31.78
CA HIS A 68 27.45 12.61 31.53
C HIS A 68 28.89 12.50 31.01
N ALA A 69 29.66 13.60 31.07
CA ALA A 69 31.03 13.70 30.56
C ALA A 69 31.16 13.33 29.07
N ILE A 70 30.20 13.74 28.23
CA ILE A 70 30.23 13.59 26.77
C ILE A 70 30.51 14.95 26.14
N THR A 71 31.44 15.00 25.19
CA THR A 71 31.74 16.18 24.38
C THR A 71 30.81 16.27 23.19
N ALA A 72 30.36 17.48 22.87
CA ALA A 72 29.47 17.74 21.76
C ALA A 72 29.94 18.95 20.95
N GLU A 73 30.11 18.75 19.65
CA GLU A 73 30.58 19.75 18.70
C GLU A 73 29.53 20.00 17.62
N LEU A 74 29.42 21.26 17.19
CA LEU A 74 28.51 21.70 16.14
C LEU A 74 29.33 22.34 15.04
N ASP A 75 29.36 21.71 13.87
CA ASP A 75 29.96 22.26 12.67
C ASP A 75 28.89 22.87 11.77
N LEU A 76 28.97 24.18 11.58
CA LEU A 76 28.05 24.96 10.74
C LEU A 76 28.49 24.96 9.27
N ILE A 77 29.76 24.68 8.98
CA ILE A 77 30.31 24.65 7.61
C ILE A 77 29.88 23.36 6.94
N GLU A 78 30.14 22.22 7.59
CA GLU A 78 29.70 20.91 7.10
C GLU A 78 28.20 20.66 7.36
N GLY A 79 27.61 21.35 8.33
CA GLY A 79 26.23 21.10 8.77
C GLY A 79 26.10 19.78 9.53
N SER A 80 27.06 19.50 10.42
CA SER A 80 27.15 18.25 11.17
C SER A 80 27.15 18.50 12.69
N MET A 81 26.59 17.55 13.43
CA MET A 81 26.66 17.49 14.89
C MET A 81 27.43 16.24 15.28
N THR A 82 28.44 16.41 16.12
CA THR A 82 29.31 15.33 16.59
C THR A 82 29.18 15.18 18.10
N VAL A 83 29.11 13.94 18.57
CA VAL A 83 29.19 13.60 19.99
C VAL A 83 30.28 12.55 20.20
N SER A 84 31.15 12.77 21.18
CA SER A 84 32.27 11.90 21.50
C SER A 84 32.35 11.60 22.99
N THR A 85 32.76 10.38 23.33
CA THR A 85 33.05 10.00 24.72
C THR A 85 34.37 10.59 25.16
N THR A 86 34.46 11.00 26.41
CA THR A 86 35.73 11.44 27.02
C THR A 86 36.29 10.36 27.92
N ARG A 87 37.54 10.55 28.39
CA ARG A 87 38.13 9.69 29.43
C ARG A 87 37.37 9.73 30.76
N ARG A 88 36.47 10.69 30.97
CA ARG A 88 35.66 10.84 32.18
C ARG A 88 34.26 10.26 32.04
N THR A 89 33.88 9.79 30.85
CA THR A 89 32.61 9.11 30.64
C THR A 89 32.62 7.81 31.42
N TRP A 90 31.64 7.67 32.32
CA TRP A 90 31.51 6.51 33.19
C TRP A 90 30.51 5.50 32.62
N ASP A 91 29.37 5.96 32.10
CA ASP A 91 28.36 5.11 31.45
C ASP A 91 28.82 4.70 30.04
N PRO A 92 28.92 3.40 29.71
CA PRO A 92 29.26 2.95 28.37
C PRO A 92 28.14 3.14 27.34
N TYR A 93 26.87 3.15 27.76
CA TYR A 93 25.71 3.19 26.86
C TYR A 93 25.19 4.60 26.59
N ILE A 94 25.52 5.59 27.43
CA ILE A 94 25.05 6.97 27.26
C ILE A 94 25.42 7.59 25.90
N ILE A 95 26.51 7.16 25.28
CA ILE A 95 26.93 7.65 23.95
C ILE A 95 25.92 7.28 22.85
N VAL A 96 25.28 6.11 22.97
CA VAL A 96 24.20 5.65 22.08
C VAL A 96 22.99 6.56 22.20
N LYS A 97 22.64 6.97 23.43
CA LYS A 97 21.55 7.92 23.69
C LYS A 97 21.88 9.33 23.23
N ALA A 98 23.12 9.79 23.42
CA ALA A 98 23.59 11.07 22.92
C ALA A 98 23.49 11.14 21.38
N ARG A 99 23.89 10.06 20.69
CA ARG A 99 23.70 9.89 19.25
C ARG A 99 22.23 9.99 18.87
N ASP A 100 21.35 9.34 19.62
CA ASP A 100 19.92 9.35 19.29
C ASP A 100 19.28 10.72 19.57
N MET A 101 19.76 11.46 20.57
CA MET A 101 19.40 12.86 20.83
C MET A 101 19.76 13.77 19.65
N ILE A 102 21.01 13.73 19.15
CA ILE A 102 21.41 14.55 17.98
C ILE A 102 20.65 14.15 16.71
N LYS A 103 20.34 12.85 16.53
CA LYS A 103 19.47 12.39 15.44
C LYS A 103 18.07 12.98 15.55
N LEU A 104 17.46 13.03 16.73
CA LEU A 104 16.14 13.65 16.90
C LEU A 104 16.17 15.16 16.60
N MET A 105 17.20 15.87 17.07
CA MET A 105 17.36 17.30 16.79
C MET A 105 17.53 17.60 15.29
N SER A 106 18.22 16.73 14.56
CA SER A 106 18.32 16.79 13.08
C SER A 106 16.95 16.65 12.39
N ARG A 107 16.00 15.96 13.03
CA ARG A 107 14.60 15.78 12.59
C ARG A 107 13.66 16.79 13.23
N SER A 108 14.18 17.99 13.52
CA SER A 108 13.43 19.13 14.06
C SER A 108 12.63 18.86 15.34
N VAL A 109 13.02 17.86 16.13
CA VAL A 109 12.51 17.73 17.50
C VAL A 109 13.09 18.87 18.35
N PRO A 110 12.27 19.57 19.16
CA PRO A 110 12.77 20.58 20.08
C PRO A 110 13.71 19.98 21.14
N PHE A 111 14.68 20.77 21.58
CA PHE A 111 15.66 20.40 22.60
C PHE A 111 15.01 19.84 23.87
N GLU A 112 13.98 20.51 24.39
CA GLU A 112 13.27 20.12 25.61
C GLU A 112 12.74 18.69 25.56
N GLN A 113 12.28 18.25 24.38
CA GLN A 113 11.83 16.87 24.20
C GLN A 113 13.02 15.95 23.94
N ALA A 114 13.97 16.34 23.10
CA ALA A 114 15.11 15.50 22.74
C ALA A 114 15.98 15.08 23.95
N VAL A 115 16.17 15.96 24.95
CA VAL A 115 16.95 15.66 26.17
C VAL A 115 16.40 14.48 26.96
N ARG A 116 15.08 14.22 26.86
CA ARG A 116 14.44 13.12 27.58
C ARG A 116 14.98 11.75 27.17
N VAL A 117 15.58 11.61 25.98
CA VAL A 117 16.24 10.36 25.53
C VAL A 117 17.39 9.95 26.43
N LEU A 118 18.01 10.89 27.15
CA LEU A 118 19.13 10.57 28.04
C LEU A 118 18.69 9.71 29.25
N GLN A 119 17.40 9.73 29.59
CA GLN A 119 16.80 8.91 30.65
C GLN A 119 16.71 7.43 30.23
N ASP A 120 16.74 6.48 31.17
CA ASP A 120 16.81 5.03 30.86
C ASP A 120 15.53 4.44 30.28
N GLU A 121 14.37 4.89 30.73
CA GLU A 121 13.08 4.36 30.30
C GLU A 121 12.60 4.90 28.94
N ILE A 122 13.25 5.95 28.45
CA ILE A 122 12.83 6.68 27.26
C ILE A 122 13.77 6.35 26.10
N GLY A 123 13.21 5.79 25.04
CA GLY A 123 13.92 5.59 23.78
C GLY A 123 13.45 6.55 22.69
N ALA A 124 14.18 6.54 21.58
CA ALA A 124 13.87 7.30 20.38
C ALA A 124 13.76 6.37 19.18
N ASP A 125 12.82 6.65 18.28
CA ASP A 125 12.69 5.92 17.03
C ASP A 125 12.28 6.82 15.86
N ILE A 126 12.96 6.63 14.73
CA ILE A 126 12.77 7.40 13.50
C ILE A 126 12.22 6.46 12.43
N ILE A 127 10.90 6.56 12.21
CA ILE A 127 10.17 5.71 11.28
C ILE A 127 10.24 6.32 9.87
N LYS A 128 10.80 5.58 8.92
CA LYS A 128 10.86 5.97 7.51
C LYS A 128 9.55 5.65 6.81
N ILE A 129 8.81 6.68 6.38
CA ILE A 129 7.52 6.53 5.69
C ILE A 129 7.62 6.72 4.17
N SER A 130 8.75 7.23 3.67
CA SER A 130 8.98 7.52 2.25
C SER A 130 8.73 6.34 1.32
N SER A 131 9.25 5.16 1.67
CA SER A 131 9.22 3.96 0.81
C SER A 131 7.86 3.26 0.77
N LEU A 132 6.93 3.63 1.65
CA LEU A 132 5.66 2.91 1.81
C LEU A 132 4.62 3.27 0.75
N VAL A 133 4.75 4.44 0.10
CA VAL A 133 3.76 4.94 -0.87
C VAL A 133 4.46 5.49 -2.11
N ARG A 134 4.18 4.88 -3.28
CA ARG A 134 4.78 5.28 -4.57
C ARG A 134 4.33 6.66 -5.05
N ASN A 135 3.04 6.97 -4.96
CA ASN A 135 2.49 8.21 -5.49
C ASN A 135 2.62 9.35 -4.47
N ARG A 136 3.28 10.45 -4.88
CA ARG A 136 3.50 11.64 -4.02
C ARG A 136 2.21 12.23 -3.45
N GLU A 137 1.16 12.37 -4.23
CA GLU A 137 -0.13 12.90 -3.75
C GLU A 137 -0.77 12.01 -2.68
N LYS A 138 -0.75 10.70 -2.90
CA LYS A 138 -1.29 9.73 -1.92
C LYS A 138 -0.45 9.76 -0.64
N PHE A 139 0.86 9.91 -0.77
CA PHE A 139 1.77 10.05 0.37
C PHE A 139 1.42 11.29 1.21
N VAL A 140 1.26 12.46 0.57
CA VAL A 140 0.89 13.70 1.27
C VAL A 140 -0.47 13.57 1.96
N LYS A 141 -1.48 12.98 1.29
CA LYS A 141 -2.81 12.75 1.88
C LYS A 141 -2.76 11.78 3.07
N ARG A 142 -1.98 10.69 2.99
CA ARG A 142 -1.83 9.71 4.11
C ARG A 142 -1.01 10.28 5.26
N ARG A 143 0.04 11.05 4.99
CA ARG A 143 0.81 11.77 6.00
C ARG A 143 -0.06 12.80 6.72
N GLN A 144 -0.84 13.59 5.97
CA GLN A 144 -1.76 14.56 6.57
C GLN A 144 -2.84 13.88 7.42
N ARG A 145 -3.31 12.70 7.00
CA ARG A 145 -4.24 11.87 7.78
C ARG A 145 -3.66 11.43 9.13
N LEU A 146 -2.35 11.16 9.20
CA LEU A 146 -1.67 10.81 10.45
C LEU A 146 -1.65 11.99 11.44
N ILE A 147 -1.44 13.22 10.94
CA ILE A 147 -1.52 14.45 11.74
C ILE A 147 -2.97 14.69 12.19
N GLY A 148 -3.90 14.56 11.25
CA GLY A 148 -5.32 14.83 11.45
C GLY A 148 -5.67 16.32 11.34
N PRO A 149 -6.98 16.66 11.40
CA PRO A 149 -7.42 18.05 11.47
C PRO A 149 -6.91 18.69 12.76
N LYS A 150 -6.32 19.88 12.67
CA LYS A 150 -5.73 20.63 13.81
C LYS A 150 -4.75 19.83 14.68
N GLY A 151 -4.17 18.74 14.17
CA GLY A 151 -3.28 17.87 14.95
C GLY A 151 -3.97 16.98 15.99
N CYS A 152 -5.31 16.89 16.00
CA CYS A 152 -6.06 16.14 17.01
C CYS A 152 -5.71 14.64 17.01
N THR A 153 -5.51 14.05 15.83
CA THR A 153 -5.19 12.62 15.69
C THR A 153 -3.79 12.32 16.25
N LEU A 154 -2.82 13.17 15.92
CA LEU A 154 -1.47 13.09 16.47
C LEU A 154 -1.47 13.26 17.98
N LYS A 155 -2.19 14.26 18.52
CA LYS A 155 -2.28 14.47 19.96
C LYS A 155 -2.93 13.30 20.70
N SER A 156 -3.93 12.67 20.09
CA SER A 156 -4.57 11.46 20.63
C SER A 156 -3.59 10.29 20.72
N ILE A 157 -2.74 10.11 19.69
CA ILE A 157 -1.68 9.09 19.71
C ILE A 157 -0.68 9.38 20.84
N GLU A 158 -0.27 10.63 21.01
CA GLU A 158 0.65 11.03 22.07
C GLU A 158 0.11 10.69 23.46
N LEU A 159 -1.14 11.06 23.75
CA LEU A 159 -1.79 10.83 25.05
C LEU A 159 -2.04 9.34 25.34
N LEU A 160 -2.35 8.54 24.31
CA LEU A 160 -2.59 7.11 24.49
C LEU A 160 -1.31 6.32 24.69
N THR A 161 -0.23 6.71 24.01
CA THR A 161 1.04 5.97 24.01
C THR A 161 2.09 6.56 24.95
N ASN A 162 1.81 7.71 25.59
CA ASN A 162 2.75 8.51 26.38
C ASN A 162 4.05 8.84 25.61
N CYS A 163 3.96 8.91 24.29
CA CYS A 163 5.06 9.24 23.41
C CYS A 163 4.89 10.64 22.85
N TYR A 164 5.98 11.34 22.60
CA TYR A 164 6.01 12.52 21.76
C TYR A 164 6.21 12.08 20.30
N VAL A 165 5.38 12.61 19.39
CA VAL A 165 5.39 12.19 17.98
C VAL A 165 5.48 13.41 17.08
N LEU A 166 6.51 13.47 16.25
CA LEU A 166 6.70 14.56 15.29
C LEU A 166 6.72 14.01 13.86
N VAL A 167 5.75 14.45 13.06
CA VAL A 167 5.63 14.07 11.65
C VAL A 167 6.28 15.16 10.80
N GLN A 168 7.46 14.85 10.22
CA GLN A 168 8.18 15.81 9.38
C GLN A 168 8.67 15.18 8.08
N GLY A 169 8.30 15.81 6.97
CA GLY A 169 8.79 15.43 5.64
C GLY A 169 8.46 13.98 5.29
N GLN A 170 9.48 13.14 5.28
CA GLN A 170 9.47 11.73 4.88
C GLN A 170 9.67 10.75 6.05
N THR A 171 9.74 11.26 7.27
CA THR A 171 9.96 10.48 8.48
C THR A 171 9.01 10.90 9.59
N VAL A 172 8.78 9.99 10.52
CA VAL A 172 8.07 10.27 11.77
C VAL A 172 9.04 10.00 12.91
N ALA A 173 9.39 11.03 13.67
CA ALA A 173 10.21 10.90 14.87
C ALA A 173 9.29 10.62 16.05
N THR A 174 9.68 9.67 16.89
CA THR A 174 8.93 9.25 18.08
C THR A 174 9.89 9.16 19.26
N LEU A 175 9.39 9.54 20.43
CA LEU A 175 10.15 9.61 21.67
C LEU A 175 9.24 9.14 22.81
N GLY A 176 9.70 8.22 23.64
CA GLY A 176 8.90 7.76 24.79
C GLY A 176 9.24 6.34 25.22
N PRO A 177 8.35 5.72 26.02
CA PRO A 177 8.55 4.36 26.49
C PRO A 177 8.50 3.35 25.34
N TYR A 178 9.30 2.29 25.42
CA TYR A 178 9.44 1.27 24.36
C TYR A 178 8.11 0.65 23.93
N LYS A 179 7.22 0.32 24.88
CA LYS A 179 5.88 -0.22 24.57
C LYS A 179 5.04 0.77 23.75
N GLY A 180 5.06 2.04 24.12
CA GLY A 180 4.36 3.10 23.40
C GLY A 180 4.90 3.28 21.98
N MET A 181 6.22 3.30 21.85
CA MET A 181 6.92 3.47 20.58
C MET A 181 6.62 2.35 19.57
N GLN A 182 6.58 1.08 20.02
CA GLN A 182 6.18 -0.04 19.19
C GLN A 182 4.75 0.11 18.65
N LEU A 183 3.83 0.61 19.50
CA LEU A 183 2.46 0.89 19.09
C LEU A 183 2.40 2.02 18.07
N VAL A 184 3.13 3.12 18.29
CA VAL A 184 3.20 4.24 17.33
C VAL A 184 3.75 3.76 16.00
N ARG A 185 4.83 2.97 15.98
CA ARG A 185 5.39 2.38 14.76
C ARG A 185 4.34 1.59 13.98
N ARG A 186 3.58 0.71 14.66
CA ARG A 186 2.49 -0.04 14.03
C ARG A 186 1.42 0.89 13.44
N ILE A 187 1.01 1.92 14.19
CA ILE A 187 0.00 2.90 13.74
C ILE A 187 0.47 3.64 12.48
N VAL A 188 1.72 4.09 12.46
CA VAL A 188 2.31 4.84 11.35
C VAL A 188 2.39 3.95 10.10
N GLU A 189 2.90 2.73 10.24
CA GLU A 189 3.00 1.77 9.13
C GLU A 189 1.63 1.40 8.56
N ASP A 190 0.64 1.12 9.42
CA ASP A 190 -0.73 0.80 9.01
C ASP A 190 -1.42 1.98 8.31
N THR A 191 -1.20 3.20 8.81
CA THR A 191 -1.71 4.42 8.20
C THR A 191 -1.18 4.60 6.79
N MET A 192 0.10 4.29 6.59
CA MET A 192 0.73 4.30 5.28
C MET A 192 0.28 3.14 4.38
N LYS A 193 -0.14 2.00 4.96
CA LYS A 193 -0.79 0.85 4.28
C LYS A 193 -2.28 1.05 4.01
N ASN A 194 -2.79 2.28 4.11
CA ASN A 194 -4.17 2.69 3.81
C ASN A 194 -5.22 2.37 4.89
N ILE A 195 -4.82 1.93 6.08
CA ILE A 195 -5.73 1.82 7.23
C ILE A 195 -5.88 3.22 7.83
N HIS A 196 -7.05 3.59 8.38
CA HIS A 196 -7.21 4.91 9.00
C HIS A 196 -6.71 4.89 10.46
N PRO A 197 -5.90 5.86 10.92
CA PRO A 197 -5.33 5.85 12.28
C PRO A 197 -6.40 5.82 13.39
N ILE A 198 -7.58 6.38 13.12
CA ILE A 198 -8.74 6.32 14.04
C ILE A 198 -9.08 4.88 14.47
N TYR A 199 -8.96 3.88 13.60
CA TYR A 199 -9.22 2.49 13.99
C TYR A 199 -8.22 2.01 15.04
N ASN A 200 -6.94 2.30 14.84
CA ASN A 200 -5.91 1.95 15.81
C ASN A 200 -6.04 2.75 17.11
N ILE A 201 -6.43 4.03 17.04
CA ILE A 201 -6.74 4.85 18.23
C ILE A 201 -7.89 4.23 19.02
N LYS A 202 -9.01 3.88 18.37
CA LYS A 202 -10.13 3.19 19.04
C LYS A 202 -9.71 1.86 19.65
N ALA A 203 -8.93 1.07 18.92
CA ALA A 203 -8.40 -0.19 19.44
C ALA A 203 -7.50 0.03 20.67
N LEU A 204 -6.66 1.07 20.68
CA LEU A 204 -5.84 1.44 21.83
C LEU A 204 -6.66 1.91 23.03
N MET A 205 -7.71 2.70 22.80
CA MET A 205 -8.64 3.10 23.86
C MET A 205 -9.29 1.87 24.51
N ILE A 206 -9.81 0.95 23.70
CA ILE A 206 -10.43 -0.29 24.19
C ILE A 206 -9.40 -1.14 24.94
N LYS A 207 -8.18 -1.32 24.40
CA LYS A 207 -7.11 -2.06 25.10
C LYS A 207 -6.76 -1.44 26.44
N ARG A 208 -6.74 -0.11 26.54
CA ARG A 208 -6.43 0.59 27.79
C ARG A 208 -7.52 0.40 28.83
N GLU A 209 -8.80 0.37 28.43
CA GLU A 209 -9.90 0.05 29.35
C GLU A 209 -9.90 -1.42 29.75
N LEU A 210 -9.75 -2.36 28.81
CA LEU A 210 -9.67 -3.80 29.10
C LEU A 210 -8.49 -4.17 30.01
N ALA A 211 -7.36 -3.45 29.89
CA ALA A 211 -6.20 -3.67 30.74
C ALA A 211 -6.42 -3.29 32.22
N LYS A 212 -7.42 -2.45 32.52
CA LYS A 212 -7.78 -2.12 33.91
C LYS A 212 -8.50 -3.27 34.59
N ASP A 213 -9.23 -4.09 33.83
CA ASP A 213 -10.00 -5.20 34.38
C ASP A 213 -9.09 -6.39 34.71
N PRO A 214 -8.98 -6.81 35.98
CA PRO A 214 -8.06 -7.89 36.37
C PRO A 214 -8.48 -9.26 35.83
N LYS A 215 -9.79 -9.48 35.60
CA LYS A 215 -10.35 -10.76 35.14
C LYS A 215 -9.91 -11.12 33.71
N LEU A 216 -9.75 -10.13 32.84
CA LEU A 216 -9.47 -10.33 31.42
C LEU A 216 -7.97 -10.32 31.07
N LYS A 217 -7.06 -10.16 32.05
CA LYS A 217 -5.61 -10.00 31.79
C LYS A 217 -4.98 -11.15 31.00
N ASN A 218 -5.43 -12.38 31.23
CA ASN A 218 -4.87 -13.59 30.63
C ASN A 218 -5.66 -14.08 29.40
N GLU A 219 -6.74 -13.40 29.03
CA GLU A 219 -7.60 -13.78 27.91
C GLU A 219 -7.20 -13.02 26.62
N ASN A 220 -7.44 -13.64 25.45
CA ASN A 220 -7.23 -12.96 24.18
C ASN A 220 -8.33 -11.89 23.94
N TRP A 221 -7.92 -10.63 23.76
CA TRP A 221 -8.82 -9.49 23.56
C TRP A 221 -9.31 -9.28 22.12
N GLU A 222 -8.89 -10.08 21.15
CA GLU A 222 -9.25 -9.90 19.72
C GLU A 222 -10.76 -9.81 19.46
N ARG A 223 -11.57 -10.49 20.27
CA ARG A 223 -13.05 -10.44 20.18
C ARG A 223 -13.61 -9.03 20.41
N PHE A 224 -12.97 -8.24 21.27
CA PHE A 224 -13.41 -6.90 21.64
C PHE A 224 -12.82 -5.81 20.73
N LEU A 225 -11.82 -6.16 19.92
CA LEU A 225 -11.11 -5.19 19.08
C LEU A 225 -11.85 -4.97 17.75
N PRO A 226 -12.04 -3.71 17.33
CA PRO A 226 -12.60 -3.41 16.02
C PRO A 226 -11.62 -3.83 14.92
N ASN A 227 -11.93 -4.92 14.22
CA ASN A 227 -11.13 -5.39 13.11
C ASN A 227 -11.53 -4.69 11.81
N PHE A 228 -10.56 -4.07 11.14
CA PHE A 228 -10.76 -3.53 9.80
C PHE A 228 -10.69 -4.67 8.79
N THR A 229 -11.84 -5.22 8.39
CA THR A 229 -11.89 -6.13 7.24
C THR A 229 -11.88 -5.29 5.97
N SER A 230 -10.87 -5.44 5.12
CA SER A 230 -10.91 -4.80 3.80
C SER A 230 -12.10 -5.38 3.03
N LYS A 231 -13.13 -4.58 2.80
CA LYS A 231 -14.23 -4.94 1.90
C LYS A 231 -13.68 -4.90 0.46
N ASN A 232 -12.99 -5.96 0.05
CA ASN A 232 -12.67 -6.22 -1.34
C ASN A 232 -13.95 -6.70 -2.02
N SER A 233 -14.95 -5.82 -2.14
CA SER A 233 -16.11 -6.13 -2.96
C SER A 233 -15.60 -6.36 -4.37
N LYS A 234 -15.72 -7.61 -4.84
CA LYS A 234 -15.25 -8.00 -6.17
C LYS A 234 -15.96 -7.09 -7.16
N ARG A 235 -15.22 -6.16 -7.77
CA ARG A 235 -15.76 -5.25 -8.76
C ARG A 235 -16.32 -6.10 -9.90
N LYS A 236 -17.57 -5.83 -10.32
CA LYS A 236 -18.19 -6.56 -11.42
C LYS A 236 -17.24 -6.55 -12.62
N GLN A 237 -16.77 -7.73 -13.02
CA GLN A 237 -15.93 -7.83 -14.21
C GLN A 237 -16.82 -7.61 -15.43
N PRO A 238 -16.37 -6.83 -16.44
CA PRO A 238 -17.13 -6.67 -17.66
C PRO A 238 -17.28 -8.03 -18.34
N LYS A 239 -18.52 -8.36 -18.77
CA LYS A 239 -18.82 -9.62 -19.49
C LYS A 239 -17.95 -9.80 -20.75
N LYS A 240 -17.51 -8.70 -21.35
CA LYS A 240 -16.61 -8.67 -22.50
C LYS A 240 -15.31 -7.97 -22.10
N LYS A 241 -14.27 -8.74 -21.80
CA LYS A 241 -12.90 -8.22 -21.65
C LYS A 241 -12.33 -8.07 -23.06
N LYS A 242 -12.09 -6.83 -23.49
CA LYS A 242 -11.36 -6.59 -24.74
C LYS A 242 -9.92 -7.06 -24.53
N GLU A 243 -9.50 -8.08 -25.28
CA GLU A 243 -8.09 -8.45 -25.34
C GLU A 243 -7.29 -7.26 -25.87
N LYS A 244 -6.19 -6.92 -25.20
CA LYS A 244 -5.32 -5.82 -25.64
C LYS A 244 -4.54 -6.31 -26.87
N LYS A 245 -4.50 -5.49 -27.92
CA LYS A 245 -3.64 -5.75 -29.09
C LYS A 245 -2.18 -5.88 -28.63
N PRO A 246 -1.37 -6.75 -29.27
CA PRO A 246 0.04 -6.87 -28.96
C PRO A 246 0.74 -5.52 -29.13
N TYR A 247 1.70 -5.23 -28.24
CA TYR A 247 2.48 -4.00 -28.30
C TYR A 247 3.32 -4.02 -29.58
N THR A 248 3.04 -3.07 -30.48
CA THR A 248 3.89 -2.76 -31.63
C THR A 248 4.67 -1.49 -31.29
N PRO A 249 6.01 -1.50 -31.43
CA PRO A 249 6.82 -0.30 -31.25
C PRO A 249 6.60 0.72 -32.36
N PHE A 250 6.08 0.28 -33.52
CA PHE A 250 5.77 1.15 -34.63
C PHE A 250 4.40 1.81 -34.45
N PRO A 251 4.30 3.15 -34.59
CA PRO A 251 3.02 3.82 -34.60
C PRO A 251 2.20 3.39 -35.83
N PRO A 252 0.86 3.35 -35.74
CA PRO A 252 0.03 3.15 -36.92
C PRO A 252 0.23 4.30 -37.92
N PRO A 253 0.03 4.07 -39.22
CA PRO A 253 0.10 5.14 -40.22
C PRO A 253 -0.92 6.23 -39.88
N GLN A 254 -0.54 7.49 -40.12
CA GLN A 254 -1.44 8.62 -39.97
C GLN A 254 -2.61 8.47 -40.95
N GLN A 255 -3.81 8.90 -40.55
CA GLN A 255 -4.94 8.92 -41.48
C GLN A 255 -4.67 9.99 -42.55
N GLU A 256 -4.69 9.56 -43.81
CA GLU A 256 -4.53 10.45 -44.96
C GLU A 256 -5.55 11.60 -44.93
N SER A 257 -5.10 12.81 -45.27
CA SER A 257 -5.98 13.96 -45.36
C SER A 257 -6.97 13.80 -46.52
N LYS A 258 -8.05 14.59 -46.53
CA LYS A 258 -8.98 14.60 -47.68
C LYS A 258 -8.25 14.97 -48.98
N LEU A 259 -7.26 15.85 -48.90
CA LEU A 259 -6.41 16.23 -50.03
C LEU A 259 -5.57 15.04 -50.50
N ASP A 260 -4.89 14.35 -49.59
CA ASP A 260 -4.07 13.18 -49.92
C ASP A 260 -4.90 12.06 -50.55
N LYS A 261 -6.12 11.81 -50.03
CA LYS A 261 -7.06 10.85 -50.62
C LYS A 261 -7.49 11.26 -52.03
N MET A 262 -7.71 12.55 -52.28
CA MET A 262 -8.07 13.06 -53.61
C MET A 262 -6.87 13.03 -54.57
N ILE A 263 -5.65 13.25 -54.08
CA ILE A 263 -4.41 13.16 -54.85
C ILE A 263 -4.16 11.69 -55.22
N ALA A 264 -4.32 10.77 -54.26
CA ALA A 264 -4.20 9.32 -54.46
C ALA A 264 -5.28 8.75 -55.40
N SER A 265 -6.52 9.24 -55.34
CA SER A 265 -7.60 8.82 -56.25
C SER A 265 -7.50 9.43 -57.66
N GLY A 266 -6.60 10.42 -57.85
CA GLY A 266 -6.48 11.20 -59.08
C GLY A 266 -7.64 12.19 -59.32
N GLU A 267 -8.65 12.20 -58.44
CA GLU A 267 -9.79 13.11 -58.54
C GLU A 267 -9.40 14.57 -58.25
N TYR A 268 -8.30 14.79 -57.52
CA TYR A 268 -7.79 16.14 -57.28
C TYR A 268 -7.45 16.87 -58.59
N PHE A 269 -6.88 16.15 -59.56
CA PHE A 269 -6.41 16.71 -60.83
C PHE A 269 -7.53 16.93 -61.87
N LEU A 270 -8.71 16.33 -61.68
CA LEU A 270 -9.84 16.48 -62.60
C LEU A 270 -10.55 17.83 -62.40
N LYS A 271 -10.81 18.53 -63.51
CA LYS A 271 -11.64 19.76 -63.53
C LYS A 271 -13.09 19.44 -63.15
N GLU A 272 -13.84 20.42 -62.64
CA GLU A 272 -15.23 20.21 -62.20
C GLU A 272 -16.15 19.64 -63.29
N ASP A 273 -15.97 20.08 -64.54
CA ASP A 273 -16.77 19.58 -65.67
C ASP A 273 -16.49 18.10 -65.96
N GLN A 274 -15.23 17.68 -65.87
CA GLN A 274 -14.84 16.28 -66.03
C GLN A 274 -15.40 15.41 -64.90
N LYS A 275 -15.43 15.93 -63.66
CA LYS A 275 -16.08 15.26 -62.51
C LYS A 275 -17.58 15.11 -62.74
N ARG A 276 -18.27 16.15 -63.24
CA ARG A 276 -19.70 16.11 -63.54
C ARG A 276 -20.02 15.12 -64.67
N ALA A 277 -19.23 15.10 -65.74
CA ALA A 277 -19.38 14.15 -66.85
C ALA A 277 -19.18 12.70 -66.37
N ARG A 278 -18.16 12.43 -65.54
CA ARG A 278 -17.92 11.09 -64.98
C ARG A 278 -19.06 10.64 -64.06
N LYS A 279 -19.61 11.55 -63.24
CA LYS A 279 -20.78 11.27 -62.39
C LYS A 279 -22.03 10.95 -63.21
N ARG A 280 -22.29 11.67 -64.31
CA ARG A 280 -23.43 11.40 -65.21
C ARG A 280 -23.29 10.02 -65.86
N LYS A 281 -22.12 9.68 -66.40
CA LYS A 281 -21.84 8.34 -66.95
C LYS A 281 -22.06 7.23 -65.93
N GLN A 282 -21.56 7.39 -64.71
CA GLN A 282 -21.80 6.43 -63.62
C GLN A 282 -23.28 6.28 -63.27
N GLN A 283 -24.06 7.37 -63.30
CA GLN A 283 -25.50 7.31 -63.08
C GLN A 283 -26.21 6.57 -64.22
N GLU A 284 -25.89 6.90 -65.46
CA GLU A 284 -26.43 6.23 -66.66
C GLU A 284 -26.14 4.73 -66.65
N GLU A 285 -24.89 4.33 -66.37
CA GLU A 285 -24.50 2.93 -66.22
C GLU A 285 -25.31 2.22 -65.12
N ARG A 286 -25.50 2.87 -63.96
CA ARG A 286 -26.31 2.34 -62.85
C ARG A 286 -27.79 2.21 -63.22
N HIS A 287 -28.33 3.16 -63.99
CA HIS A 287 -29.70 3.09 -64.49
C HIS A 287 -29.87 1.93 -65.48
N GLN A 288 -28.93 1.77 -66.42
CA GLN A 288 -28.91 0.65 -67.37
C GLN A 288 -28.81 -0.71 -66.65
N GLU A 289 -27.95 -0.83 -65.63
CA GLU A 289 -27.82 -2.05 -64.85
C GLU A 289 -29.09 -2.37 -64.05
N ALA A 290 -29.72 -1.36 -63.44
CA ALA A 290 -30.99 -1.52 -62.74
C ALA A 290 -32.13 -1.91 -63.69
N GLU A 291 -32.15 -1.36 -64.90
CA GLU A 291 -33.10 -1.75 -65.94
C GLU A 291 -32.89 -3.19 -66.40
N LYS A 292 -31.64 -3.60 -66.67
CA LYS A 292 -31.30 -4.99 -66.97
C LYS A 292 -31.75 -5.94 -65.86
N LYS A 293 -31.42 -5.62 -64.61
CA LYS A 293 -31.84 -6.42 -63.45
C LYS A 293 -33.37 -6.46 -63.28
N ARG A 294 -34.07 -5.38 -63.61
CA ARG A 294 -35.53 -5.32 -63.59
C ARG A 294 -36.14 -6.12 -64.74
N GLN A 295 -35.50 -6.15 -65.91
CA GLN A 295 -35.88 -6.99 -67.04
C GLN A 295 -35.64 -8.46 -66.73
N GLU A 296 -34.48 -8.83 -66.18
CA GLU A 296 -34.17 -10.18 -65.71
C GLU A 296 -35.17 -10.66 -64.65
N ARG A 297 -35.49 -9.83 -63.66
CA ARG A 297 -36.50 -10.16 -62.64
C ARG A 297 -37.90 -10.33 -63.23
N ARG A 298 -38.26 -9.54 -64.26
CA ARG A 298 -39.53 -9.72 -64.99
C ARG A 298 -39.53 -10.99 -65.84
N ALA A 299 -38.43 -11.29 -66.53
CA ALA A 299 -38.28 -12.50 -67.33
C ALA A 299 -38.32 -13.76 -66.46
N GLN A 300 -37.69 -13.74 -65.28
CA GLN A 300 -37.77 -14.83 -64.29
C GLN A 300 -39.20 -15.08 -63.80
N ALA A 301 -40.07 -14.06 -63.76
CA ALA A 301 -41.47 -14.23 -63.38
C ALA A 301 -42.34 -14.82 -64.51
N PHE A 302 -41.87 -14.78 -65.76
CA PHE A 302 -42.54 -15.33 -66.94
C PHE A 302 -42.08 -16.75 -67.30
N ILE A 303 -41.00 -17.24 -66.70
CA ILE A 303 -40.60 -18.65 -66.76
C ILE A 303 -41.41 -19.38 -65.69
N PRO A 304 -42.30 -20.33 -66.06
CA PRO A 304 -42.97 -21.17 -65.09
C PRO A 304 -41.91 -21.85 -64.20
N ALA A 305 -42.11 -21.81 -62.89
CA ALA A 305 -41.23 -22.54 -61.98
C ALA A 305 -41.21 -24.01 -62.41
N GLU A 306 -40.02 -24.61 -62.58
CA GLU A 306 -39.93 -26.05 -62.83
C GLU A 306 -40.71 -26.78 -61.74
N GLU A 307 -41.76 -27.49 -62.15
CA GLU A 307 -42.54 -28.30 -61.24
C GLU A 307 -41.59 -29.32 -60.60
N LYS A 308 -41.36 -29.18 -59.30
CA LYS A 308 -40.79 -30.27 -58.53
C LYS A 308 -41.78 -31.41 -58.65
N VAL A 309 -41.42 -32.43 -59.44
CA VAL A 309 -42.16 -33.69 -59.47
C VAL A 309 -42.36 -34.10 -58.02
N VAL A 310 -43.60 -34.02 -57.56
CA VAL A 310 -44.00 -34.55 -56.26
C VAL A 310 -43.76 -36.04 -56.39
N LYS A 311 -42.62 -36.52 -55.90
CA LYS A 311 -42.49 -37.93 -55.57
C LYS A 311 -43.65 -38.19 -54.62
N LYS A 312 -44.65 -38.94 -55.10
CA LYS A 312 -45.64 -39.58 -54.22
C LYS A 312 -44.87 -40.08 -53.02
N LYS A 313 -45.23 -39.62 -51.82
CA LYS A 313 -44.83 -40.31 -50.61
C LYS A 313 -45.49 -41.68 -50.72
N GLU A 314 -44.76 -42.65 -51.25
CA GLU A 314 -44.94 -44.03 -50.84
C GLU A 314 -44.80 -44.02 -49.32
N GLU A 315 -45.88 -44.33 -48.63
CA GLU A 315 -45.80 -44.79 -47.25
C GLU A 315 -44.92 -46.04 -47.27
N LYS A 316 -43.64 -45.86 -46.94
CA LYS A 316 -42.78 -46.97 -46.55
C LYS A 316 -43.34 -47.55 -45.26
N SER A 317 -44.14 -48.60 -45.39
CA SER A 317 -44.40 -49.55 -44.32
C SER A 317 -43.14 -50.40 -44.12
N ASP A 318 -42.10 -49.80 -43.53
CA ASP A 318 -40.99 -50.57 -42.96
C ASP A 318 -41.45 -51.15 -41.61
N ILE A 319 -42.41 -52.08 -41.66
CA ILE A 319 -42.67 -53.03 -40.58
C ILE A 319 -42.04 -54.35 -41.01
N ASN A 320 -40.88 -54.64 -40.45
CA ASN A 320 -40.10 -55.83 -40.74
C ASN A 320 -40.80 -57.09 -40.16
N LEU A 321 -41.71 -57.68 -40.95
CA LEU A 321 -42.51 -58.86 -40.59
C LEU A 321 -41.67 -60.07 -40.14
N GLU A 322 -40.41 -60.18 -40.57
CA GLU A 322 -39.50 -61.25 -40.17
C GLU A 322 -39.00 -61.10 -38.72
N GLU A 323 -38.72 -59.87 -38.25
CA GLU A 323 -38.34 -59.64 -36.86
C GLU A 323 -39.52 -59.86 -35.90
N PHE A 324 -40.72 -59.51 -36.34
CA PHE A 324 -41.95 -59.76 -35.57
C PHE A 324 -42.22 -61.27 -35.46
N LYS A 325 -42.13 -62.02 -36.57
CA LYS A 325 -42.24 -63.50 -36.56
C LYS A 325 -41.14 -64.16 -35.71
N LYS A 326 -39.90 -63.63 -35.70
CA LYS A 326 -38.81 -64.09 -34.82
C LYS A 326 -39.06 -63.80 -33.34
N LYS A 327 -39.68 -62.67 -32.99
CA LYS A 327 -40.08 -62.34 -31.60
C LYS A 327 -41.23 -63.21 -31.10
N VAL A 328 -42.24 -63.46 -31.94
CA VAL A 328 -43.39 -64.31 -31.60
C VAL A 328 -42.95 -65.78 -31.42
N THR A 329 -42.08 -66.30 -32.29
CA THR A 329 -41.53 -67.67 -32.16
C THR A 329 -40.59 -67.80 -30.95
N LYS A 330 -39.79 -66.78 -30.61
CA LYS A 330 -39.01 -66.76 -29.34
C LYS A 330 -39.90 -66.75 -28.10
N GLY A 331 -41.04 -66.05 -28.13
CA GLY A 331 -42.02 -66.02 -27.04
C GLY A 331 -42.71 -67.36 -26.82
N LEU A 332 -43.02 -68.09 -27.90
CA LEU A 332 -43.65 -69.42 -27.85
C LEU A 332 -42.67 -70.52 -27.39
N LYS A 333 -41.37 -70.44 -27.74
CA LYS A 333 -40.34 -71.34 -27.20
C LYS A 333 -40.02 -71.11 -25.72
N LYS A 334 -40.24 -69.90 -25.19
CA LYS A 334 -40.03 -69.58 -23.77
C LYS A 334 -41.17 -70.05 -22.85
N ARG A 335 -42.32 -70.47 -23.42
CA ARG A 335 -43.49 -70.99 -22.70
C ARG A 335 -43.62 -72.52 -22.72
N SER A 336 -42.71 -73.22 -23.40
CA SER A 336 -42.73 -74.70 -23.55
C SER A 336 -41.55 -75.41 -22.87
N ALA A 337 -40.85 -74.75 -21.94
CA ALA A 337 -39.95 -75.41 -21.00
C ALA A 337 -40.69 -75.61 -19.66
N PRO A 338 -40.96 -76.85 -19.22
CA PRO A 338 -41.39 -77.14 -17.85
C PRO A 338 -40.21 -76.92 -16.88
N PRO A 339 -40.47 -76.77 -15.57
CA PRO A 339 -39.52 -76.27 -14.58
C PRO A 339 -38.25 -77.12 -14.42
#